data_AF-A0ABD2VXY3-F1
#
_entry.id   AF-A0ABD2VXY3-F1
#
_cell.length_a   1.000
_cell.length_b   1.000
_cell.length_c   1.000
_cell.angle_alpha   90.00
_cell.angle_beta   90.00
_cell.angle_gamma   90.00
#
_symmetry.space_group_name_H-M   'P 1'
#
loop_
_entity.id
_entity.type
_entity.pdbx_description
1 polymer ?
#
loop_
_entity_poly.entity_id
_entity_poly.type
_entity_poly.pdbx_seq_one_letter_code
_entity_poly.pdbx_strand_id
1 'polypeptide(L)'
;MSSSNSERFEGGGDTVDKHVEHPKLEKLKRLLKAYIWKFENHRDQFINEFSLLISDWKEQLPNLHHIFTKQEMDWILMRSIKSCYLYEEIVEFVIRSGYKDEPDLDEDGKPLLRRTTAVHQIAECHRNGSKIELLIKLFEIYDKFHVNYTDELGYTHFHMACLYGLDDVAQKFLELGQDPN
;
A
#
# COMPACT_ATOMS: atom_id res chain seq x y z
N MET A 1 66.85 23.74 -22.59
CA MET A 1 65.86 24.80 -22.32
C MET A 1 64.57 24.08 -21.97
N SER A 2 64.34 23.94 -20.67
CA SER A 2 63.29 23.10 -20.10
C SER A 2 62.01 23.90 -20.00
N SER A 3 60.93 23.39 -20.59
CA SER A 3 59.60 23.98 -20.46
C SER A 3 58.90 23.46 -19.22
N SER A 4 58.59 24.39 -18.32
CA SER A 4 57.61 24.24 -17.25
C SER A 4 56.21 24.08 -17.82
N ASN A 5 55.42 23.14 -17.31
CA ASN A 5 54.03 23.40 -16.97
C ASN A 5 53.56 22.40 -15.91
N SER A 6 53.24 22.93 -14.74
CA SER A 6 52.68 22.21 -13.60
C SER A 6 51.17 22.41 -13.67
N GLU A 7 50.43 21.35 -14.02
CA GLU A 7 48.99 21.31 -13.83
C GLU A 7 48.68 20.41 -12.63
N ARG A 8 48.23 21.06 -11.57
CA ARG A 8 47.71 20.47 -10.35
C ARG A 8 46.19 20.48 -10.49
N PHE A 9 45.60 19.34 -10.84
CA PHE A 9 44.17 19.11 -10.69
C PHE A 9 43.99 18.08 -9.59
N GLU A 10 43.73 18.58 -8.38
CA GLU A 10 43.37 17.77 -7.23
C GLU A 10 41.94 17.28 -7.43
N GLY A 11 41.75 15.96 -7.30
CA GLY A 11 40.50 15.27 -7.52
C GLY A 11 39.40 15.78 -6.60
N GLY A 12 38.30 16.22 -7.21
CA GLY A 12 37.02 16.35 -6.54
C GLY A 12 36.61 14.95 -6.07
N GLY A 13 36.73 14.71 -4.77
CA GLY A 13 36.15 13.54 -4.15
C GLY A 13 34.64 13.64 -4.25
N ASP A 14 34.04 12.79 -5.10
CA ASP A 14 32.63 12.47 -5.03
C ASP A 14 32.35 11.90 -3.63
N THR A 15 31.90 12.76 -2.74
CA THR A 15 31.22 12.32 -1.51
C THR A 15 29.92 11.69 -1.96
N VAL A 16 29.98 10.39 -2.26
CA VAL A 16 28.82 9.52 -2.24
C VAL A 16 28.25 9.62 -0.84
N ASP A 17 27.24 10.47 -0.68
CA ASP A 17 26.38 10.51 0.50
C ASP A 17 25.76 9.12 0.60
N LYS A 18 26.41 8.25 1.39
CA LYS A 18 25.85 6.98 1.81
C LYS A 18 24.72 7.35 2.76
N HIS A 19 23.55 7.65 2.19
CA HIS A 19 22.31 7.69 2.94
C HIS A 19 22.20 6.37 3.69
N VAL A 20 22.53 6.40 4.98
CA VAL A 20 22.39 5.23 5.84
C VAL A 20 20.91 5.03 6.01
N GLU A 21 20.38 4.05 5.29
CA GLU A 21 18.97 3.73 5.29
C GLU A 21 18.51 3.40 6.73
N HIS A 22 17.38 3.98 7.14
CA HIS A 22 16.93 3.94 8.53
C HIS A 22 16.81 2.48 9.04
N PRO A 23 17.29 2.13 10.26
CA PRO A 23 17.35 0.73 10.72
C PRO A 23 16.02 -0.01 10.69
N LYS A 24 14.90 0.69 10.94
CA LYS A 24 13.55 0.10 10.84
C LYS A 24 13.15 -0.20 9.39
N LEU A 25 13.58 0.63 8.44
CA LEU A 25 13.33 0.42 7.02
C LEU A 25 14.11 -0.79 6.48
N GLU A 26 15.36 -0.93 6.88
CA GLU A 26 16.15 -2.14 6.60
C GLU A 26 15.55 -3.40 7.23
N LYS A 27 14.96 -3.28 8.43
CA LYS A 27 14.24 -4.39 9.05
C LYS A 27 12.98 -4.74 8.25
N LEU A 28 12.20 -3.74 7.81
CA LEU A 28 11.00 -3.93 7.00
C LEU A 28 11.31 -4.67 5.69
N LYS A 29 12.32 -4.21 4.95
CA LYS A 29 12.76 -4.85 3.69
C LYS A 29 13.19 -6.31 3.90
N ARG A 30 13.85 -6.60 5.03
CA ARG A 30 14.25 -7.98 5.38
C ARG A 30 13.05 -8.86 5.72
N LEU A 31 12.09 -8.34 6.49
CA LEU A 31 10.83 -9.04 6.79
C LEU A 31 10.09 -9.39 5.50
N LEU A 32 9.98 -8.44 4.58
CA LEU A 32 9.32 -8.64 3.28
C LEU A 32 9.92 -9.81 2.51
N LYS A 33 11.24 -9.79 2.30
CA LYS A 33 11.98 -10.83 1.58
C LYS A 33 11.89 -12.20 2.25
N ALA A 34 11.83 -12.24 3.58
CA ALA A 34 11.81 -13.49 4.32
C ALA A 34 10.46 -14.21 4.23
N TYR A 35 9.35 -13.47 4.26
CA TYR A 35 8.04 -14.05 4.56
C TYR A 35 7.07 -14.12 3.39
N ILE A 36 7.07 -13.17 2.45
CA ILE A 36 6.13 -13.22 1.32
C ILE A 36 6.29 -14.51 0.50
N TRP A 37 7.51 -15.06 0.47
CA TRP A 37 7.86 -16.21 -0.38
C TRP A 37 7.96 -17.55 0.36
N LYS A 38 7.76 -17.59 1.68
CA LYS A 38 7.98 -18.81 2.48
C LYS A 38 6.71 -19.26 3.18
N PHE A 39 5.86 -20.01 2.48
CA PHE A 39 4.73 -20.81 2.99
C PHE A 39 3.60 -20.05 3.72
N GLU A 40 2.39 -20.58 3.60
CA GLU A 40 1.16 -19.96 4.13
C GLU A 40 1.19 -19.72 5.65
N ASN A 41 1.86 -20.61 6.38
CA ASN A 41 1.95 -20.62 7.84
C ASN A 41 2.76 -19.44 8.42
N HIS A 42 3.68 -18.86 7.65
CA HIS A 42 4.48 -17.72 8.11
C HIS A 42 3.86 -16.36 7.76
N ARG A 43 2.71 -16.36 7.08
CA ARG A 43 2.02 -15.12 6.69
C ARG A 43 1.43 -14.39 7.88
N ASP A 44 0.85 -15.12 8.85
CA ASP A 44 0.40 -14.52 10.11
C ASP A 44 1.57 -13.95 10.92
N GLN A 45 2.70 -14.68 10.94
CA GLN A 45 3.91 -14.23 11.61
C GLN A 45 4.43 -12.92 11.00
N PHE A 46 4.42 -12.80 9.68
CA PHE A 46 4.78 -11.54 9.02
C PHE A 46 3.90 -10.38 9.48
N ILE A 47 2.57 -10.54 9.49
CA ILE A 47 1.65 -9.48 9.89
C ILE A 47 1.90 -9.07 11.34
N ASN A 48 2.14 -10.03 12.24
CA ASN A 48 2.48 -9.75 13.63
C ASN A 48 3.80 -8.97 13.75
N GLU A 49 4.87 -9.43 13.10
CA GLU A 49 6.17 -8.76 13.15
C GLU A 49 6.16 -7.39 12.47
N PHE A 50 5.37 -7.24 11.40
CA PHE A 50 5.18 -5.97 10.73
C PHE A 50 4.45 -4.97 11.63
N SER A 51 3.36 -5.38 12.28
CA SER A 51 2.63 -4.53 13.23
C SER A 51 3.52 -4.05 14.37
N LEU A 52 4.30 -4.96 14.96
CA LEU A 52 5.26 -4.62 16.01
C LEU A 52 6.36 -3.67 15.54
N LEU A 53 6.73 -3.71 14.25
CA LEU A 53 7.73 -2.80 13.70
C LEU A 53 7.17 -1.39 13.50
N ILE A 54 5.90 -1.28 13.09
CA ILE A 54 5.27 0.00 12.75
C ILE A 54 4.64 0.70 13.96
N SER A 55 4.26 -0.04 15.02
CA SER A 55 3.60 0.52 16.20
C SER A 55 4.43 1.61 16.90
N ASP A 56 5.75 1.45 16.92
CA ASP A 56 6.71 2.42 17.48
C ASP A 56 7.39 3.30 16.42
N TRP A 57 6.83 3.39 15.20
CA TRP A 57 7.40 4.25 14.14
C TRP A 57 7.01 5.72 14.37
N LYS A 58 7.91 6.46 15.03
CA LYS A 58 7.74 7.87 15.40
C LYS A 58 8.52 8.84 14.52
N GLU A 59 9.41 8.32 13.70
CA GLU A 59 10.23 9.08 12.76
C GLU A 59 9.46 9.41 11.47
N GLN A 60 10.12 10.07 10.52
CA GLN A 60 9.55 10.30 9.20
C GLN A 60 9.14 8.96 8.56
N LEU A 61 7.91 8.91 8.05
CA LEU A 61 7.37 7.71 7.44
C LEU A 61 8.00 7.49 6.06
N PRO A 62 8.31 6.23 5.71
CA PRO A 62 8.87 5.93 4.41
C PRO A 62 7.83 6.06 3.29
N ASN A 63 8.27 6.39 2.08
CA ASN A 63 7.42 6.28 0.91
C ASN A 63 7.26 4.80 0.52
N LEU A 64 6.05 4.28 0.69
CA LEU A 64 5.76 2.86 0.48
C LEU A 64 5.84 2.43 -0.99
N HIS A 65 5.66 3.35 -1.95
CA HIS A 65 5.82 3.05 -3.38
C HIS A 65 7.27 2.67 -3.76
N HIS A 66 8.26 3.09 -2.98
CA HIS A 66 9.66 2.74 -3.21
C HIS A 66 10.06 1.40 -2.57
N ILE A 67 9.17 0.82 -1.75
CA ILE A 67 9.48 -0.35 -0.93
C ILE A 67 8.69 -1.56 -1.40
N PHE A 68 7.41 -1.36 -1.68
CA PHE A 68 6.48 -2.42 -2.00
C PHE A 68 6.01 -2.30 -3.44
N THR A 69 5.93 -3.44 -4.10
CA THR A 69 5.13 -3.58 -5.31
C THR A 69 3.65 -3.51 -4.96
N LYS A 70 2.83 -3.25 -5.97
CA LYS A 70 1.37 -3.18 -5.79
C LYS A 70 0.77 -4.50 -5.29
N GLN A 71 1.25 -5.62 -5.83
CA GLN A 71 0.80 -6.95 -5.43
C GLN A 71 1.16 -7.25 -3.96
N GLU A 72 2.34 -6.80 -3.51
CA GLU A 72 2.73 -6.91 -2.09
C GLU A 72 1.83 -6.04 -1.21
N MET A 73 1.53 -4.80 -1.61
CA MET A 73 0.62 -3.92 -0.86
C MET A 73 -0.80 -4.49 -0.75
N ASP A 74 -1.38 -4.97 -1.86
CA ASP A 74 -2.67 -5.64 -1.83
C ASP A 74 -2.65 -6.85 -0.91
N TRP A 75 -1.61 -7.67 -1.00
CA TRP A 75 -1.46 -8.83 -0.15
C TRP A 75 -1.39 -8.45 1.34
N ILE A 76 -0.59 -7.43 1.70
CA ILE A 76 -0.46 -6.93 3.07
C ILE A 76 -1.82 -6.43 3.58
N LEU A 77 -2.50 -5.57 2.81
CA LEU A 77 -3.78 -4.98 3.20
C LEU A 77 -4.86 -6.07 3.34
N MET A 78 -5.04 -6.93 2.33
CA MET A 78 -6.01 -8.02 2.38
C MET A 78 -5.73 -8.98 3.54
N ARG A 79 -4.45 -9.31 3.79
CA ARG A 79 -4.09 -10.23 4.87
C ARG A 79 -4.30 -9.60 6.24
N SER A 80 -4.03 -8.30 6.37
CA SER A 80 -4.28 -7.56 7.60
C SER A 80 -5.77 -7.60 7.98
N ILE A 81 -6.67 -7.46 7.00
CA ILE A 81 -8.13 -7.51 7.21
C ILE A 81 -8.60 -8.89 7.70
N LYS A 82 -7.96 -9.96 7.23
CA LYS A 82 -8.22 -11.33 7.69
C LYS A 82 -7.63 -11.60 9.08
N SER A 83 -6.66 -10.81 9.53
CA SER A 83 -6.07 -10.90 10.86
C SER A 83 -6.88 -10.04 11.84
N CYS A 84 -7.68 -10.68 12.70
CA CYS A 84 -8.68 -10.01 13.54
C CYS A 84 -8.15 -8.93 14.52
N TYR A 85 -6.82 -8.77 14.67
CA TYR A 85 -6.22 -7.96 15.74
C TYR A 85 -5.32 -6.80 15.27
N LEU A 86 -4.86 -6.78 14.02
CA LEU A 86 -3.75 -5.88 13.60
C LEU A 86 -4.05 -5.03 12.36
N TYR A 87 -5.27 -5.09 11.83
CA TYR A 87 -5.62 -4.34 10.62
C TYR A 87 -5.57 -2.83 10.83
N GLU A 88 -5.95 -2.32 12.02
CA GLU A 88 -6.01 -0.87 12.27
C GLU A 88 -4.62 -0.25 12.19
N GLU A 89 -3.64 -0.84 12.87
CA GLU A 89 -2.27 -0.34 12.90
C GLU A 89 -1.65 -0.29 11.51
N ILE A 90 -1.85 -1.37 10.73
CA ILE A 90 -1.31 -1.48 9.37
C ILE A 90 -2.00 -0.50 8.42
N VAL A 91 -3.33 -0.48 8.37
CA VAL A 91 -4.07 0.42 7.46
C VAL A 91 -3.79 1.88 7.81
N GLU A 92 -3.76 2.22 9.10
CA GLU A 92 -3.43 3.58 9.57
C GLU A 92 -2.00 3.97 9.20
N PHE A 93 -1.03 3.06 9.36
CA PHE A 93 0.33 3.31 8.95
C PHE A 93 0.44 3.56 7.43
N VAL A 94 -0.26 2.78 6.62
CA VAL A 94 -0.30 2.96 5.16
C VAL A 94 -0.88 4.32 4.80
N ILE A 95 -2.01 4.71 5.39
CA ILE A 95 -2.62 6.04 5.17
C ILE A 95 -1.67 7.16 5.58
N ARG A 96 -1.10 7.09 6.78
CA ARG A 96 -0.19 8.11 7.31
C ARG A 96 1.09 8.25 6.48
N SER A 97 1.53 7.17 5.81
CA SER A 97 2.67 7.22 4.90
C SER A 97 2.38 8.01 3.61
N GLY A 98 1.12 8.34 3.36
CA GLY A 98 0.66 9.01 2.14
C GLY A 98 0.48 8.07 0.96
N TYR A 99 0.56 6.75 1.16
CA TYR A 99 0.35 5.77 0.12
C TYR A 99 -1.07 5.85 -0.46
N LYS A 100 -1.16 5.95 -1.78
CA LYS A 100 -2.41 5.87 -2.54
C LYS A 100 -2.27 4.78 -3.60
N ASP A 101 -3.33 4.05 -3.87
CA ASP A 101 -3.29 3.02 -4.88
C ASP A 101 -3.21 3.61 -6.30
N GLU A 102 -2.39 2.97 -7.13
CA GLU A 102 -2.23 3.32 -8.55
C GLU A 102 -2.74 2.17 -9.43
N PRO A 103 -3.66 2.44 -10.39
CA PRO A 103 -4.13 1.41 -11.30
C PRO A 103 -3.02 0.94 -12.23
N ASP A 104 -3.07 -0.35 -12.57
CA ASP A 104 -2.32 -0.82 -13.73
C ASP A 104 -3.05 -0.32 -14.96
N LEU A 105 -2.31 0.09 -15.98
CA LEU A 105 -2.86 0.59 -17.22
C LEU A 105 -2.67 -0.44 -18.33
N ASP A 106 -3.62 -0.52 -19.25
CA ASP A 106 -3.47 -1.26 -20.50
C ASP A 106 -2.60 -0.50 -21.52
N GLU A 107 -2.46 -1.07 -22.72
CA GLU A 107 -1.68 -0.48 -23.82
C GLU A 107 -2.22 0.89 -24.27
N ASP A 108 -3.51 1.16 -24.05
CA ASP A 108 -4.18 2.42 -24.36
C ASP A 108 -4.10 3.43 -23.19
N GLY A 109 -3.45 3.07 -22.08
CA GLY A 109 -3.37 3.89 -20.88
C GLY A 109 -4.64 3.88 -20.03
N LYS A 110 -5.57 2.93 -20.24
CA LYS A 110 -6.80 2.82 -19.45
C LYS A 110 -6.60 1.91 -18.23
N PRO A 111 -7.23 2.22 -17.09
CA PRO A 111 -7.15 1.38 -15.90
C PRO A 111 -7.65 -0.06 -16.14
N LEU A 112 -6.84 -1.03 -15.73
CA LEU A 112 -7.26 -2.42 -15.60
C LEU A 112 -8.15 -2.55 -14.36
N LEU A 113 -9.44 -2.79 -14.59
CA LEU A 113 -10.45 -2.82 -13.54
C LEU A 113 -10.55 -4.16 -12.81
N ARG A 114 -10.09 -5.27 -13.43
CA ARG A 114 -10.16 -6.61 -12.81
C ARG A 114 -9.04 -6.76 -11.78
N ARG A 115 -9.39 -6.61 -10.50
CA ARG A 115 -8.45 -6.71 -9.38
C ARG A 115 -9.22 -6.90 -8.07
N THR A 116 -8.96 -8.02 -7.40
CA THR A 116 -9.41 -8.19 -6.01
C THR A 116 -8.53 -7.36 -5.09
N THR A 117 -9.16 -6.55 -4.22
CA THR A 117 -8.49 -5.59 -3.33
C THR A 117 -8.96 -5.81 -1.89
N ALA A 118 -8.34 -5.09 -0.95
CA ALA A 118 -8.74 -5.08 0.44
C ALA A 118 -10.21 -4.65 0.67
N VAL A 119 -10.76 -3.76 -0.17
CA VAL A 119 -12.17 -3.34 -0.11
C VAL A 119 -13.13 -4.54 -0.28
N HIS A 120 -12.83 -5.45 -1.20
CA HIS A 120 -13.64 -6.65 -1.43
C HIS A 120 -13.55 -7.67 -0.27
N GLN A 121 -12.48 -7.66 0.51
CA GLN A 121 -12.28 -8.61 1.62
C GLN A 121 -13.03 -8.26 2.91
N ILE A 122 -13.75 -7.13 2.96
CA ILE A 122 -14.46 -6.68 4.17
C ILE A 122 -15.57 -7.65 4.58
N ALA A 123 -16.22 -8.33 3.64
CA ALA A 123 -17.24 -9.33 3.92
C ALA A 123 -16.68 -10.47 4.79
N GLU A 124 -15.49 -10.95 4.44
CA GLU A 124 -14.75 -12.03 5.13
C GLU A 124 -14.06 -11.59 6.43
N CYS A 125 -14.15 -10.31 6.80
CA CYS A 125 -13.56 -9.81 8.03
C CYS A 125 -14.39 -10.26 9.25
N HIS A 126 -13.83 -11.14 10.08
CA HIS A 126 -14.44 -11.65 11.32
C HIS A 126 -14.12 -10.78 12.55
N ARG A 127 -14.12 -9.45 12.38
CA ARG A 127 -13.83 -8.48 13.45
C ARG A 127 -15.00 -8.25 14.41
N ASN A 128 -14.67 -7.84 15.63
CA ASN A 128 -15.65 -7.38 16.63
C ASN A 128 -16.02 -5.88 16.49
N GLY A 129 -15.32 -5.09 15.66
CA GLY A 129 -15.57 -3.66 15.48
C GLY A 129 -16.45 -3.29 14.25
N SER A 130 -16.66 -1.99 14.03
CA SER A 130 -17.36 -1.39 12.85
C SER A 130 -16.70 -1.59 11.46
N LYS A 131 -17.13 -2.58 10.66
CA LYS A 131 -16.66 -2.79 9.27
C LYS A 131 -16.69 -1.52 8.41
N ILE A 132 -17.66 -0.65 8.67
CA ILE A 132 -17.86 0.66 8.02
C ILE A 132 -16.63 1.56 8.18
N GLU A 133 -16.08 1.71 9.38
CA GLU A 133 -14.93 2.58 9.64
C GLU A 133 -13.68 2.12 8.88
N LEU A 134 -13.45 0.81 8.83
CA LEU A 134 -12.35 0.24 8.06
C LEU A 134 -12.55 0.44 6.57
N LEU A 135 -13.78 0.25 6.07
CA LEU A 135 -14.07 0.45 4.66
C LEU A 135 -13.85 1.92 4.25
N ILE A 136 -14.23 2.89 5.09
CA ILE A 136 -13.93 4.32 4.89
C ILE A 136 -12.41 4.54 4.79
N LYS A 137 -11.63 3.99 5.71
CA LYS A 137 -10.15 4.07 5.67
C LYS A 137 -9.56 3.46 4.41
N LEU A 138 -10.09 2.33 3.95
CA LEU A 138 -9.64 1.72 2.70
C LEU A 138 -9.92 2.63 1.49
N PHE A 139 -11.04 3.34 1.46
CA PHE A 139 -11.32 4.32 0.42
C PHE A 139 -10.44 5.58 0.50
N GLU A 140 -9.74 5.81 1.62
CA GLU A 140 -8.65 6.78 1.62
C GLU A 140 -7.42 6.26 0.86
N ILE A 141 -7.16 4.96 0.85
CA ILE A 141 -6.06 4.35 0.08
C ILE A 141 -6.45 4.24 -1.40
N TYR A 142 -7.67 3.76 -1.68
CA TYR A 142 -8.22 3.61 -3.02
C TYR A 142 -9.07 4.84 -3.40
N ASP A 143 -8.45 6.01 -3.44
CA ASP A 143 -9.14 7.31 -3.58
C ASP A 143 -9.51 7.68 -5.03
N LYS A 144 -9.11 6.86 -6.00
CA LYS A 144 -9.44 7.04 -7.42
C LYS A 144 -10.79 6.41 -7.76
N PHE A 145 -11.87 7.11 -7.43
CA PHE A 145 -13.25 6.66 -7.67
C PHE A 145 -13.60 6.41 -9.16
N HIS A 146 -12.81 6.92 -10.11
CA HIS A 146 -12.98 6.58 -11.54
C HIS A 146 -12.47 5.15 -11.86
N VAL A 147 -11.71 4.54 -10.94
CA VAL A 147 -11.23 3.17 -11.00
C VAL A 147 -12.14 2.29 -10.15
N ASN A 148 -13.23 1.83 -10.75
CA ASN A 148 -14.20 0.97 -10.10
C ASN A 148 -13.75 -0.50 -10.16
N TYR A 149 -12.74 -0.85 -9.34
CA TYR A 149 -12.16 -2.20 -9.33
C TYR A 149 -13.24 -3.26 -9.12
N THR A 150 -13.13 -4.36 -9.85
CA THR A 150 -14.03 -5.52 -9.81
C THR A 150 -13.27 -6.77 -9.38
N ASP A 151 -13.81 -7.52 -8.42
CA ASP A 151 -13.26 -8.80 -8.00
C ASP A 151 -13.67 -9.96 -8.94
N GLU A 152 -13.22 -11.18 -8.60
CA GLU A 152 -13.53 -12.39 -9.37
C GLU A 152 -15.00 -12.80 -9.35
N LEU A 153 -15.79 -12.26 -8.42
CA LEU A 153 -17.23 -12.52 -8.29
C LEU A 153 -18.07 -11.44 -9.00
N GLY A 154 -17.44 -10.41 -9.56
CA GLY A 154 -18.13 -9.29 -10.20
C GLY A 154 -18.54 -8.17 -9.24
N TYR A 155 -18.17 -8.24 -7.96
CA TYR A 155 -18.42 -7.14 -7.02
C TYR A 155 -17.40 -6.04 -7.27
N THR A 156 -17.90 -4.81 -7.28
CA THR A 156 -17.09 -3.63 -7.55
C THR A 156 -16.88 -2.84 -6.26
N HIS A 157 -15.91 -1.93 -6.25
CA HIS A 157 -15.78 -0.96 -5.17
C HIS A 157 -17.07 -0.17 -4.92
N PHE A 158 -17.78 0.19 -5.99
CA PHE A 158 -19.07 0.85 -5.88
C PHE A 158 -20.13 -0.07 -5.24
N HIS A 159 -20.20 -1.34 -5.64
CA HIS A 159 -21.07 -2.32 -4.96
C HIS A 159 -20.77 -2.41 -3.47
N MET A 160 -19.48 -2.39 -3.07
CA MET A 160 -19.10 -2.41 -1.66
C MET A 160 -19.53 -1.13 -0.91
N ALA A 161 -19.41 0.06 -1.52
CA ALA A 161 -19.89 1.30 -0.93
C ALA A 161 -21.41 1.26 -0.70
N CYS A 162 -22.19 0.82 -1.69
CA CYS A 162 -23.64 0.68 -1.59
C CYS A 162 -24.06 -0.36 -0.54
N LEU A 163 -23.43 -1.54 -0.55
CA LEU A 163 -23.76 -2.64 0.36
C LEU A 163 -23.61 -2.26 1.84
N TYR A 164 -22.65 -1.39 2.15
CA TYR A 164 -22.37 -0.93 3.51
C TYR A 164 -22.99 0.44 3.84
N GLY A 165 -23.81 1.01 2.95
CA GLY A 165 -24.51 2.28 3.18
C GLY A 165 -23.57 3.48 3.31
N LEU A 166 -22.45 3.48 2.55
CA LEU A 166 -21.50 4.59 2.54
C LEU A 166 -21.93 5.66 1.53
N ASP A 167 -22.99 6.39 1.83
CA ASP A 167 -23.64 7.33 0.90
C ASP A 167 -22.66 8.34 0.28
N ASP A 168 -21.78 8.95 1.08
CA ASP A 168 -20.77 9.91 0.59
C ASP A 168 -19.76 9.28 -0.38
N VAL A 169 -19.42 8.00 -0.16
CA VAL A 169 -18.48 7.25 -1.02
C VAL A 169 -19.20 6.81 -2.30
N ALA A 170 -20.42 6.29 -2.17
CA ALA A 170 -21.27 5.91 -3.28
C ALA A 170 -21.55 7.12 -4.21
N GLN A 171 -21.80 8.30 -3.63
CA GLN A 171 -21.99 9.52 -4.39
C GLN A 171 -20.78 9.87 -5.26
N LYS A 172 -19.55 9.71 -4.77
CA LYS A 172 -18.34 9.95 -5.56
C LYS A 172 -18.23 9.05 -6.79
N PHE A 173 -18.67 7.79 -6.68
CA PHE A 173 -18.74 6.89 -7.84
C PHE A 173 -19.82 7.35 -8.85
N LEU A 174 -21.00 7.74 -8.36
CA LEU A 174 -22.10 8.22 -9.20
C LEU A 174 -21.76 9.53 -9.94
N GLU A 175 -21.08 10.47 -9.27
CA GLU A 175 -20.62 11.73 -9.87
C GLU A 175 -19.62 11.50 -11.03
N LEU A 176 -18.94 10.35 -11.02
CA LEU A 176 -18.03 9.92 -12.08
C LEU A 176 -18.70 9.02 -13.13
N GLY A 177 -20.03 8.88 -13.07
CA GLY A 177 -20.84 8.20 -14.07
C GLY A 177 -20.87 6.68 -13.96
N GLN A 178 -20.57 6.10 -12.79
CA GLN A 178 -20.77 4.66 -12.57
C GLN A 178 -22.27 4.31 -12.60
N ASP A 179 -22.62 3.23 -13.30
CA ASP A 179 -24.01 2.74 -13.39
C ASP A 179 -24.39 1.98 -12.10
N PRO A 180 -25.49 2.35 -11.42
CA PRO A 180 -25.99 1.61 -10.27
C PRO A 180 -26.84 0.37 -10.60
N ASN A 181 -27.11 0.06 -11.88
CA ASN A 181 -28.00 -1.04 -12.30
C ASN A 181 -27.29 -2.25 -12.91
#